data_AF-A0AAU4CVA1-F1
#
_entry.id   AF-A0AAU4CVA1-F1
#
_cell.length_a   1.000
_cell.length_b   1.000
_cell.length_c   1.000
_cell.angle_alpha   90.00
_cell.angle_beta   90.00
_cell.angle_gamma   90.00
#
_symmetry.space_group_name_H-M   'P 1'
#
loop_
_entity.id
_entity.type
_entity.pdbx_description
1 polymer ?
#
loop_
_entity_poly.entity_id
_entity_poly.type
_entity_poly.pdbx_seq_one_letter_code
_entity_poly.pdbx_strand_id
1 'polypeptide(L)'
;MLGILSPNRHRAAGDPAVPVVSFAPVLLLRERTRRSMLEALRAVALSIEQGAEPTALLRAIAGAGGDRPLGEPGSGDAAVPPPELYFALPSNDEQRTIAERLRDRDLVVVQGPPGTGKTHTIANLVTDLLAHGNRVLITSHTARALKVLKDKLPVGIRELCVSRTDDGVGQLELEQSVKAILDRQGDFSSRAHRRRIQEHEERLRSARSSQALALKALRALREQETYHHPAEIGDYEGTLARIAQRLAGEHPRFGWIGVVPADAPTLDAEVLTRQRRAALAFTDRHRALAASVSAALPAPGQLPTAPAFAEAVETIKTAEADLAALRQNGFVSRLDDAVSALTPAQQDQLVTALDHFIATARAATSMPTAWAELRDEILAGQDLGARSRHERTTAALTAIEEAERALGSTLVTGLEAYDVPTALGLAATLRDGLASGERLRGSWV
;
A
#
# COMPACT_ATOMS: atom_id res chain seq x y z
N MET A 1 24.76 -6.74 57.70
CA MET A 1 25.32 -7.43 58.88
C MET A 1 25.57 -8.88 58.48
N LEU A 2 26.83 -9.33 58.36
CA LEU A 2 27.17 -10.70 57.91
C LEU A 2 26.95 -11.68 59.07
N GLY A 3 25.84 -12.41 59.07
CA GLY A 3 25.59 -13.51 60.00
C GLY A 3 26.09 -14.82 59.43
N ILE A 4 27.22 -15.32 59.92
CA ILE A 4 27.71 -16.66 59.61
C ILE A 4 27.03 -17.63 60.59
N LEU A 5 26.04 -18.36 60.11
CA LEU A 5 25.44 -19.48 60.84
C LEU A 5 26.14 -20.77 60.41
N SER A 6 27.00 -21.30 61.29
CA SER A 6 27.53 -22.66 61.16
C SER A 6 26.68 -23.61 62.01
N PRO A 7 25.93 -24.54 61.41
CA PRO A 7 25.24 -25.58 62.17
C PRO A 7 26.30 -26.62 62.59
N ASN A 8 26.58 -26.69 63.89
CA ASN A 8 27.36 -27.72 64.57
C ASN A 8 28.73 -28.08 63.97
N ARG A 9 29.80 -27.43 64.47
CA ARG A 9 31.14 -28.03 64.42
C ARG A 9 31.35 -28.96 65.61
N HIS A 10 31.46 -30.26 65.36
CA HIS A 10 32.43 -31.05 66.09
C HIS A 10 33.81 -30.47 65.77
N ARG A 11 34.41 -29.74 66.72
CA ARG A 11 35.85 -29.45 66.66
C ARG A 11 36.56 -30.80 66.66
N ALA A 12 37.26 -31.14 65.57
CA ALA A 12 38.29 -32.16 65.66
C ALA A 12 39.29 -31.67 66.72
N ALA A 13 39.51 -32.45 67.77
CA ALA A 13 40.49 -32.15 68.81
C ALA A 13 41.88 -32.16 68.17
N GLY A 14 42.41 -30.97 67.91
CA GLY A 14 43.72 -30.76 67.29
C GLY A 14 44.33 -29.47 67.79
N ASP A 15 45.66 -29.47 67.85
CA ASP A 15 46.50 -28.39 68.38
C ASP A 15 46.13 -27.03 67.75
N PRO A 16 45.80 -25.98 68.55
CA PRO A 16 45.47 -24.65 68.04
C PRO A 16 46.59 -23.97 67.25
N ALA A 17 47.82 -24.48 67.29
CA ALA A 17 48.96 -23.96 66.53
C ALA A 17 49.01 -24.44 65.06
N VAL A 18 48.18 -25.43 64.66
CA VAL A 18 48.22 -26.00 63.31
C VAL A 18 46.96 -25.60 62.53
N PRO A 19 47.08 -24.86 61.40
CA PRO A 19 45.92 -24.51 60.59
C PRO A 19 45.31 -25.75 59.96
N VAL A 20 44.06 -26.06 60.30
CA VAL A 20 43.29 -27.18 59.75
C VAL A 20 42.36 -26.68 58.66
N VAL A 21 42.54 -27.18 57.43
CA VAL A 21 41.61 -26.97 56.32
C VAL A 21 40.53 -28.04 56.38
N SER A 22 39.28 -27.67 56.58
CA SER A 22 38.14 -28.60 56.55
C SER A 22 37.02 -28.07 55.66
N PHE A 23 36.36 -28.98 54.94
CA PHE A 23 35.17 -28.68 54.17
C PHE A 23 33.97 -28.55 55.11
N ALA A 24 33.68 -27.33 55.54
CA ALA A 24 32.47 -27.01 56.29
C ALA A 24 31.49 -26.24 55.39
N PRO A 25 30.23 -26.70 55.23
CA PRO A 25 29.24 -25.93 54.51
C PRO A 25 28.94 -24.64 55.28
N VAL A 26 29.06 -23.50 54.60
CA VAL A 26 28.75 -22.17 55.14
C VAL A 26 27.59 -21.58 54.35
N LEU A 27 26.55 -21.13 55.04
CA LEU A 27 25.46 -20.34 54.46
C LEU A 27 25.86 -18.85 54.50
N LEU A 28 26.20 -18.30 53.33
CA LEU A 28 26.47 -16.87 53.16
C LEU A 28 25.19 -16.15 52.74
N LEU A 29 24.56 -15.46 53.69
CA LEU A 29 23.43 -14.57 53.40
C LEU A 29 23.97 -13.20 52.98
N ARG A 30 23.96 -12.94 51.67
CA ARG A 30 24.33 -11.64 51.08
C ARG A 30 23.07 -10.86 50.73
N GLU A 31 22.92 -9.67 51.28
CA GLU A 31 21.90 -8.72 50.83
C GLU A 31 22.14 -8.34 49.36
N ARG A 32 21.16 -8.60 48.49
CA ARG A 32 21.17 -8.11 47.11
C ARG A 32 20.96 -6.59 47.15
N THR A 33 22.05 -5.83 47.12
CA THR A 33 22.00 -4.36 47.05
C THR A 33 21.65 -3.91 45.62
N ARG A 34 20.85 -2.85 45.49
CA ARG A 34 20.47 -2.24 44.18
C ARG A 34 21.65 -1.53 43.47
N ARG A 35 22.88 -1.74 43.94
CA ARG A 35 24.08 -1.04 43.48
C ARG A 35 24.37 -1.27 42.00
N SER A 36 24.22 -2.51 41.51
CA SER A 36 24.42 -2.83 40.10
C SER A 36 23.42 -2.14 39.17
N MET A 37 22.15 -2.06 39.57
CA MET A 37 21.13 -1.32 38.83
C MET A 37 21.47 0.17 38.77
N LEU A 38 21.88 0.76 39.91
CA LEU A 38 22.28 2.16 39.97
C LEU A 38 23.52 2.45 39.11
N GLU A 39 24.50 1.56 39.11
CA GLU A 39 25.70 1.66 38.26
C GLU A 39 25.32 1.59 36.77
N ALA A 40 24.41 0.69 36.39
CA ALA A 40 23.91 0.60 35.02
C ALA A 40 23.17 1.87 34.58
N LEU A 41 22.28 2.41 35.44
CA LEU A 41 21.55 3.66 35.15
C LEU A 41 22.50 4.85 35.03
N ARG A 42 23.53 4.93 35.88
CA ARG A 42 24.58 5.96 35.78
C ARG A 42 25.35 5.87 34.47
N ALA A 43 25.72 4.66 34.05
CA ALA A 43 26.40 4.45 32.78
C ALA A 43 25.54 4.93 31.59
N VAL A 44 24.23 4.64 31.61
CA VAL A 44 23.29 5.15 30.60
C VAL A 44 23.21 6.67 30.62
N ALA A 45 23.09 7.30 31.79
CA ALA A 45 23.06 8.75 31.91
C ALA A 45 24.33 9.40 31.36
N LEU A 46 25.50 8.86 31.72
CA LEU A 46 26.80 9.37 31.29
C LEU A 46 27.01 9.21 29.77
N SER A 47 26.50 8.12 29.19
CA SER A 47 26.45 7.92 27.73
C SER A 47 25.62 8.99 27.04
N ILE A 48 24.46 9.36 27.59
CA ILE A 48 23.58 10.40 27.04
C ILE A 48 24.24 11.78 27.16
N GLU A 49 24.88 12.09 28.30
CA GLU A 49 25.64 13.33 28.51
C GLU A 49 26.81 13.48 27.51
N GLN A 50 27.40 12.36 27.07
CA GLN A 50 28.43 12.32 26.03
C GLN A 50 27.90 12.44 24.60
N GLY A 51 26.59 12.67 24.42
CA GLY A 51 25.95 12.89 23.12
C GLY A 51 25.30 11.66 22.49
N ALA A 52 25.15 10.54 23.23
CA ALA A 52 24.36 9.42 22.73
C ALA A 52 22.85 9.75 22.77
N GLU A 53 22.16 9.48 21.66
CA GLU A 53 20.70 9.63 21.59
C GLU A 53 20.00 8.66 22.58
N PRO A 54 19.11 9.15 23.46
CA PRO A 54 18.32 8.30 24.33
C PRO A 54 17.45 7.34 23.51
N THR A 55 17.33 6.09 23.99
CA THR A 55 16.47 5.11 23.32
C THR A 55 15.00 5.58 23.32
N ALA A 56 14.26 5.12 22.31
CA ALA A 56 12.81 5.33 22.20
C ALA A 56 12.06 5.06 23.51
N LEU A 57 12.36 3.94 24.17
CA LEU A 57 11.80 3.59 25.48
C LEU A 57 12.14 4.62 26.57
N LEU A 58 13.39 5.09 26.65
CA LEU A 58 13.80 6.08 27.64
C LEU A 58 13.11 7.43 27.40
N ARG A 59 12.96 7.84 26.13
CA ARG A 59 12.21 9.06 25.78
C ARG A 59 10.73 8.94 26.15
N ALA A 60 10.13 7.78 25.90
CA ALA A 60 8.73 7.50 26.26
C ALA A 60 8.55 7.53 27.80
N ILE A 61 9.43 6.89 28.56
CA ILE A 61 9.38 6.90 30.03
C ILE A 61 9.62 8.31 30.60
N ALA A 62 10.51 9.10 29.98
CA ALA A 62 10.80 10.47 30.39
C ALA A 62 9.72 11.48 29.97
N GLY A 63 8.66 11.06 29.26
CA GLY A 63 7.59 11.93 28.78
C GLY A 63 7.97 12.84 27.60
N ALA A 64 9.12 12.58 26.96
CA ALA A 64 9.59 13.32 25.78
C ALA A 64 9.06 12.72 24.46
N GLY A 65 8.49 11.52 24.50
CA GLY A 65 7.76 10.95 23.38
C GLY A 65 6.39 11.61 23.29
N GLY A 66 6.14 12.39 22.23
CA GLY A 66 4.86 13.06 22.02
C GLY A 66 3.70 12.08 22.19
N ASP A 67 2.77 12.44 23.08
CA ASP A 67 1.54 11.69 23.30
C ASP A 67 0.70 11.86 22.04
N ARG A 68 0.93 11.01 21.03
CA ARG A 68 0.00 10.93 19.90
C ARG A 68 -1.32 10.49 20.52
N PRO A 69 -2.38 11.32 20.46
CA PRO A 69 -3.67 10.93 20.98
C PRO A 69 -4.07 9.61 20.32
N LEU A 70 -4.85 8.81 21.06
CA LEU A 70 -5.48 7.61 20.52
C LEU A 70 -6.26 8.01 19.27
N GLY A 71 -5.65 7.87 18.10
CA GLY A 71 -6.40 7.87 16.85
C GLY A 71 -7.39 6.72 16.94
N GLU A 72 -8.66 7.01 16.72
CA GLU A 72 -9.66 5.96 16.54
C GLU A 72 -9.14 4.98 15.46
N PRO A 73 -9.28 3.66 15.68
CA PRO A 73 -8.94 2.68 14.66
C PRO A 73 -9.87 2.89 13.46
N GLY A 74 -9.43 3.69 12.50
CA GLY A 74 -10.23 4.08 11.34
C GLY A 74 -9.84 5.37 10.61
N SER A 75 -8.88 6.16 11.11
CA SER A 75 -8.49 7.45 10.49
C SER A 75 -7.10 7.47 9.84
N GLY A 76 -6.55 6.30 9.52
CA GLY A 76 -5.40 6.17 8.63
C GLY A 76 -5.88 5.89 7.22
N ASP A 77 -5.32 6.58 6.22
CA ASP A 77 -5.52 6.37 4.79
C ASP A 77 -5.81 4.89 4.47
N ALA A 78 -7.02 4.60 3.98
CA ALA A 78 -7.48 3.26 3.61
C ALA A 78 -6.72 2.66 2.41
N ALA A 79 -5.59 3.25 2.02
CA ALA A 79 -4.82 2.92 0.83
C ALA A 79 -3.71 1.89 1.08
N VAL A 80 -3.25 1.69 2.33
CA VAL A 80 -2.21 0.69 2.64
C VAL A 80 -2.82 -0.44 3.46
N PRO A 81 -2.91 -1.67 2.92
CA PRO A 81 -3.37 -2.81 3.71
C PRO A 81 -2.45 -3.00 4.93
N PRO A 82 -3.00 -3.26 6.13
CA PRO A 82 -2.20 -3.44 7.32
C PRO A 82 -1.17 -4.55 7.09
N PRO A 83 0.11 -4.36 7.49
CA PRO A 83 1.14 -5.35 7.23
C PRO A 83 0.76 -6.71 7.83
N GLU A 84 1.07 -7.80 7.14
CA GLU A 84 0.72 -9.17 7.56
C GLU A 84 1.21 -9.44 9.00
N LEU A 85 0.38 -10.15 9.78
CA LEU A 85 0.70 -10.52 11.16
C LEU A 85 1.01 -12.02 11.22
N TYR A 86 2.22 -12.37 11.66
CA TYR A 86 2.71 -13.75 11.73
C TYR A 86 2.53 -14.33 13.14
N PHE A 87 1.28 -14.54 13.53
CA PHE A 87 0.93 -15.12 14.82
C PHE A 87 0.97 -16.65 14.81
N ALA A 88 1.66 -17.24 15.78
CA ALA A 88 1.74 -18.69 15.92
C ALA A 88 0.47 -19.32 16.53
N LEU A 89 -0.34 -18.52 17.22
CA LEU A 89 -1.53 -18.98 17.94
C LEU A 89 -2.76 -18.12 17.57
N PRO A 90 -3.99 -18.64 17.73
CA PRO A 90 -5.21 -17.89 17.43
C PRO A 90 -5.27 -16.55 18.18
N SER A 91 -5.80 -15.51 17.53
CA SER A 91 -5.95 -14.18 18.15
C SER A 91 -7.34 -13.64 17.88
N ASN A 92 -7.85 -12.84 18.83
CA ASN A 92 -9.02 -11.99 18.62
C ASN A 92 -8.59 -10.60 18.16
N ASP A 93 -9.55 -9.76 17.79
CA ASP A 93 -9.30 -8.43 17.25
C ASP A 93 -8.56 -7.54 18.26
N GLU A 94 -8.89 -7.59 19.56
CA GLU A 94 -8.20 -6.80 20.58
C GLU A 94 -6.70 -7.14 20.69
N GLN A 95 -6.34 -8.42 20.55
CA GLN A 95 -4.94 -8.86 20.53
C GLN A 95 -4.21 -8.41 19.26
N ARG A 96 -4.91 -8.34 18.12
CA ARG A 96 -4.34 -7.84 16.85
C ARG A 96 -4.07 -6.34 16.95
N THR A 97 -4.99 -5.57 17.51
CA THR A 97 -4.83 -4.13 17.75
C THR A 97 -3.60 -3.82 18.61
N ILE A 98 -3.22 -4.68 19.54
CA ILE A 98 -2.00 -4.51 20.34
C ILE A 98 -0.74 -4.56 19.44
N ALA A 99 -0.69 -5.50 18.49
CA ALA A 99 0.44 -5.61 17.57
C ALA A 99 0.51 -4.41 16.60
N GLU A 100 -0.65 -3.95 16.12
CA GLU A 100 -0.75 -2.73 15.30
C GLU A 100 -0.25 -1.51 16.06
N ARG A 101 -0.70 -1.32 17.31
CA ARG A 101 -0.22 -0.22 18.18
C ARG A 101 1.27 -0.27 18.43
N LEU A 102 1.87 -1.45 18.50
CA LEU A 102 3.31 -1.62 18.73
C LEU A 102 4.15 -1.18 17.51
N ARG A 103 3.56 -1.13 16.31
CA ARG A 103 4.24 -0.63 15.10
C ARG A 103 4.38 0.89 15.11
N ASP A 104 3.37 1.58 15.64
CA ASP A 104 3.31 3.05 15.64
C ASP A 104 3.77 3.70 16.95
N ARG A 105 3.98 2.90 18.00
CA ARG A 105 4.33 3.38 19.34
C ARG A 105 5.54 2.67 19.92
N ASP A 106 6.41 3.46 20.53
CA ASP A 106 7.60 3.00 21.25
C ASP A 106 7.28 2.21 22.53
N LEU A 107 6.09 2.43 23.11
CA LEU A 107 5.64 1.79 24.35
C LEU A 107 4.15 1.50 24.30
N VAL A 108 3.79 0.25 24.61
CA VAL A 108 2.39 -0.19 24.76
C VAL A 108 2.24 -0.91 26.09
N VAL A 109 1.31 -0.43 26.91
CA VAL A 109 0.94 -1.07 28.19
C VAL A 109 -0.32 -1.89 27.98
N VAL A 110 -0.23 -3.20 28.24
CA VAL A 110 -1.36 -4.13 28.12
C VAL A 110 -1.81 -4.56 29.51
N GLN A 111 -3.03 -4.20 29.88
CA GLN A 111 -3.66 -4.58 31.14
C GLN A 111 -4.91 -5.42 30.86
N GLY A 112 -5.14 -6.45 31.68
CA GLY A 112 -6.39 -7.20 31.63
C GLY A 112 -6.56 -8.13 32.84
N PRO A 113 -7.77 -8.64 33.11
CA PRO A 113 -8.04 -9.63 34.15
C PRO A 113 -7.17 -10.90 34.03
N PRO A 114 -6.96 -11.69 35.09
CA PRO A 114 -6.26 -12.98 34.98
C PRO A 114 -6.99 -13.91 33.99
N GLY A 115 -6.24 -14.69 33.20
CA GLY A 115 -6.81 -15.63 32.22
C GLY A 115 -7.16 -15.05 30.84
N THR A 116 -7.09 -13.73 30.63
CA THR A 116 -7.41 -13.05 29.35
C THR A 116 -6.37 -13.20 28.24
N GLY A 117 -5.53 -14.24 28.30
CA GLY A 117 -4.59 -14.54 27.22
C GLY A 117 -3.37 -13.63 27.12
N LYS A 118 -3.02 -12.79 28.11
CA LYS A 118 -1.80 -11.94 28.04
C LYS A 118 -0.53 -12.69 27.62
N THR A 119 -0.26 -13.86 28.20
CA THR A 119 0.89 -14.70 27.82
C THR A 119 0.78 -15.22 26.39
N HIS A 120 -0.45 -15.48 25.94
CA HIS A 120 -0.74 -15.87 24.56
C HIS A 120 -0.46 -14.72 23.59
N THR A 121 -0.88 -13.50 23.94
CA THR A 121 -0.57 -12.27 23.21
C THR A 121 0.94 -12.06 23.11
N ILE A 122 1.69 -12.21 24.21
CA ILE A 122 3.15 -12.07 24.20
C ILE A 122 3.79 -13.10 23.26
N ALA A 123 3.33 -14.36 23.25
CA ALA A 123 3.85 -15.38 22.35
C ALA A 123 3.64 -14.99 20.87
N ASN A 124 2.45 -14.49 20.53
CA ASN A 124 2.13 -14.01 19.18
C ASN A 124 2.95 -12.77 18.77
N LEU A 125 3.15 -11.82 19.69
CA LEU A 125 4.00 -10.66 19.45
C LEU A 125 5.45 -11.07 19.22
N VAL A 126 5.97 -12.01 20.01
CA VAL A 126 7.33 -12.54 19.85
C VAL A 126 7.48 -13.19 18.48
N THR A 127 6.52 -14.03 18.05
CA THR A 127 6.62 -14.68 16.74
C THR A 127 6.53 -13.69 15.59
N ASP A 128 5.68 -12.69 15.70
CA ASP A 128 5.56 -11.63 14.70
C ASP A 128 6.84 -10.79 14.61
N LEU A 129 7.37 -10.33 15.75
CA LEU A 129 8.60 -9.54 15.79
C LEU A 129 9.79 -10.32 15.19
N LEU A 130 9.91 -11.61 15.53
CA LEU A 130 10.94 -12.48 14.98
C LEU A 130 10.79 -12.72 13.48
N ALA A 131 9.55 -12.87 12.98
CA ALA A 131 9.27 -13.02 11.55
C ALA A 131 9.71 -11.76 10.76
N HIS A 132 9.58 -10.59 11.36
CA HIS A 132 10.08 -9.32 10.82
C HIS A 132 11.59 -9.08 11.05
N GLY A 133 12.32 -10.08 11.56
CA GLY A 133 13.78 -10.00 11.77
C GLY A 133 14.22 -9.26 13.02
N ASN A 134 13.31 -8.91 13.93
CA ASN A 134 13.66 -8.21 15.16
C ASN A 134 14.29 -9.14 16.19
N ARG A 135 15.11 -8.57 17.08
CA ARG A 135 15.69 -9.25 18.24
C ARG A 135 14.84 -8.93 19.47
N VAL A 136 14.40 -9.95 20.19
CA VAL A 136 13.45 -9.78 21.31
C VAL A 136 14.09 -10.24 22.62
N LEU A 137 14.08 -9.36 23.63
CA LEU A 137 14.42 -9.71 25.00
C LEU A 137 13.13 -9.77 25.83
N ILE A 138 12.95 -10.88 26.56
CA ILE A 138 11.79 -11.08 27.41
C ILE A 138 12.25 -11.10 28.87
N THR A 139 11.56 -10.34 29.71
CA THR A 139 11.83 -10.27 31.15
C THR A 139 10.55 -10.45 31.95
N SER A 140 10.67 -10.95 33.18
CA SER A 140 9.57 -11.22 34.11
C SER A 140 10.08 -11.22 35.54
N HIS A 141 9.21 -10.88 36.50
CA HIS A 141 9.51 -11.02 37.92
C HIS A 141 9.65 -12.48 38.38
N THR A 142 9.04 -13.44 37.68
CA THR A 142 9.07 -14.85 38.06
C THR A 142 9.55 -15.74 36.91
N ALA A 143 10.42 -16.71 37.22
CA ALA A 143 10.91 -17.71 36.27
C ALA A 143 9.77 -18.60 35.73
N ARG A 144 8.75 -18.88 36.54
CA ARG A 144 7.56 -19.65 36.12
C ARG A 144 6.85 -19.00 34.93
N ALA A 145 6.68 -17.68 34.93
CA ALA A 145 6.01 -17.00 33.83
C ALA A 145 6.80 -17.09 32.51
N LEU A 146 8.13 -17.04 32.58
CA LEU A 146 9.00 -17.24 31.41
C LEU A 146 8.90 -18.67 30.88
N LYS A 147 8.85 -19.67 31.76
CA LYS A 147 8.66 -21.07 31.37
C LYS A 147 7.32 -21.28 30.66
N VAL A 148 6.23 -20.78 31.24
CA VAL A 148 4.88 -20.86 30.63
C VAL A 148 4.85 -20.17 29.27
N LEU A 149 5.52 -19.03 29.12
CA LEU A 149 5.62 -18.36 27.82
C LEU A 149 6.44 -19.17 26.82
N LYS A 150 7.60 -19.70 27.22
CA LYS A 150 8.45 -20.55 26.38
C LYS A 150 7.65 -21.74 25.85
N ASP A 151 6.85 -22.39 26.70
CA ASP A 151 6.01 -23.53 26.32
C ASP A 151 4.93 -23.18 25.27
N LYS A 152 4.53 -21.90 25.17
CA LYS A 152 3.58 -21.41 24.16
C LYS A 152 4.21 -21.08 22.81
N LEU A 153 5.53 -20.89 22.75
CA LEU A 153 6.22 -20.61 21.49
C LEU A 153 6.25 -21.88 20.59
N PRO A 154 6.36 -21.75 19.27
CA PRO A 154 6.64 -22.88 18.38
C PRO A 154 7.94 -23.60 18.75
N VAL A 155 8.00 -24.92 18.56
CA VAL A 155 9.20 -25.74 18.87
C VAL A 155 10.45 -25.17 18.19
N GLY A 156 10.33 -24.76 16.92
CA GLY A 156 11.43 -24.18 16.17
C GLY A 156 12.01 -22.90 16.79
N ILE A 157 11.19 -22.11 17.49
CA ILE A 157 11.61 -20.87 18.17
C ILE A 157 12.11 -21.19 19.59
N ARG A 158 11.46 -22.12 20.30
CA ARG A 158 11.82 -22.52 21.68
C ARG A 158 13.28 -22.93 21.83
N GLU A 159 13.80 -23.67 20.85
CA GLU A 159 15.20 -24.14 20.82
C GLU A 159 16.20 -22.99 20.69
N LEU A 160 15.77 -21.83 20.19
CA LEU A 160 16.60 -20.64 20.03
C LEU A 160 16.51 -19.69 21.25
N CYS A 161 15.68 -20.02 22.24
CA CYS A 161 15.50 -19.20 23.44
C CYS A 161 16.60 -19.50 24.46
N VAL A 162 17.40 -18.48 24.77
CA VAL A 162 18.38 -18.53 25.86
C VAL A 162 17.80 -17.85 27.10
N SER A 163 17.64 -18.59 28.20
CA SER A 163 17.27 -18.00 29.49
C SER A 163 18.52 -17.59 30.27
N ARG A 164 18.64 -16.31 30.59
CA ARG A 164 19.70 -15.80 31.47
C ARG A 164 19.21 -15.79 32.93
N THR A 165 19.06 -16.98 33.49
CA THR A 165 18.74 -17.18 34.92
C THR A 165 20.03 -17.55 35.68
N ASP A 166 20.18 -17.12 36.93
CA ASP A 166 21.39 -17.34 37.76
C ASP A 166 21.56 -18.81 38.25
N ASP A 167 20.83 -19.77 37.68
CA ASP A 167 20.88 -21.19 38.04
C ASP A 167 21.58 -22.02 36.96
N GLY A 168 22.14 -23.18 37.33
CA GLY A 168 22.81 -24.08 36.38
C GLY A 168 21.92 -24.57 35.23
N VAL A 169 20.60 -24.35 35.34
CA VAL A 169 19.61 -24.59 34.28
C VAL A 169 19.84 -23.64 33.10
N GLY A 170 20.13 -22.35 33.34
CA GLY A 170 20.37 -21.38 32.27
C GLY A 170 21.57 -21.72 31.40
N GLN A 171 22.62 -22.31 31.98
CA GLN A 171 23.81 -22.71 31.22
C GLN A 171 23.55 -23.94 30.33
N LEU A 172 22.80 -24.93 30.84
CA LEU A 172 22.35 -26.07 30.04
C LEU A 172 21.44 -25.64 28.89
N GLU A 173 20.54 -24.69 29.13
CA GLU A 173 19.67 -24.15 28.06
C GLU A 173 20.48 -23.41 26.99
N LEU A 174 21.51 -22.65 27.39
CA LEU A 174 22.42 -21.99 26.46
C LEU A 174 23.16 -23.02 25.60
N GLU A 175 23.74 -24.05 26.20
CA GLU A 175 24.44 -25.12 25.47
C GLU A 175 23.52 -25.82 24.47
N GLN A 176 22.28 -26.15 24.88
CA GLN A 176 21.27 -26.74 24.00
C GLN A 176 20.91 -25.80 22.84
N SER A 177 20.75 -24.51 23.12
CA SER A 177 20.41 -23.53 22.10
C SER A 177 21.54 -23.32 21.09
N VAL A 178 22.78 -23.20 21.57
CA VAL A 178 23.97 -23.10 20.71
C VAL A 178 24.11 -24.34 19.84
N LYS A 179 23.93 -25.54 20.41
CA LYS A 179 23.94 -26.78 19.64
C LYS A 179 22.87 -26.78 18.56
N ALA A 180 21.62 -26.41 18.91
CA ALA A 180 20.53 -26.34 17.93
C ALA A 180 20.80 -25.31 16.81
N ILE A 181 21.45 -24.19 17.12
CA ILE A 181 21.87 -23.19 16.11
C ILE A 181 22.92 -23.79 15.18
N LEU A 182 23.95 -24.45 15.72
CA LEU A 182 25.02 -25.06 14.93
C LEU A 182 24.50 -26.19 14.05
N ASP A 183 23.65 -27.06 14.59
CA ASP A 183 23.02 -28.16 13.84
C ASP A 183 22.20 -27.59 12.66
N ARG A 184 21.41 -26.52 12.89
CA ARG A 184 20.66 -25.85 11.83
C ARG A 184 21.54 -25.13 10.82
N GLN A 185 22.69 -24.60 11.23
CA GLN A 185 23.62 -23.91 10.34
C GLN A 185 24.25 -24.90 9.35
N GLY A 186 24.50 -26.15 9.76
CA GLY A 186 25.01 -27.21 8.89
C GLY A 186 24.11 -27.52 7.69
N ASP A 187 22.79 -27.50 7.92
CA ASP A 187 21.78 -27.78 6.88
C ASP A 187 21.22 -26.50 6.21
N PHE A 188 21.71 -25.31 6.59
CA PHE A 188 21.10 -24.05 6.18
C PHE A 188 21.39 -23.72 4.71
N SER A 189 20.34 -23.73 3.89
CA SER A 189 20.37 -23.22 2.52
C SER A 189 19.49 -21.99 2.37
N SER A 190 20.10 -20.80 2.23
CA SER A 190 19.39 -19.52 2.06
C SER A 190 18.39 -19.56 0.88
N ARG A 191 18.73 -20.25 -0.22
CA ARG A 191 17.84 -20.40 -1.39
C ARG A 191 16.63 -21.28 -1.07
N ALA A 192 16.83 -22.41 -0.40
CA ALA A 192 15.75 -23.31 -0.03
C ALA A 192 14.77 -22.64 0.96
N HIS A 193 15.30 -21.92 1.97
CA HIS A 193 14.47 -21.18 2.92
C HIS A 193 13.68 -20.05 2.27
N ARG A 194 14.31 -19.26 1.37
CA ARG A 194 13.58 -18.23 0.61
C ARG A 194 12.43 -18.80 -0.19
N ARG A 195 12.65 -19.92 -0.87
CA ARG A 195 11.58 -20.61 -1.62
C ARG A 195 10.44 -21.06 -0.71
N ARG A 196 10.75 -21.64 0.45
CA ARG A 196 9.74 -22.06 1.43
C ARG A 196 8.96 -20.89 2.01
N ILE A 197 9.63 -19.76 2.27
CA ILE A 197 8.98 -18.53 2.73
C ILE A 197 7.96 -18.06 1.69
N GLN A 198 8.38 -17.94 0.43
CA GLN A 198 7.50 -17.56 -0.68
C GLN A 198 6.29 -18.49 -0.81
N GLU A 199 6.52 -19.81 -0.76
CA GLU A 199 5.43 -20.80 -0.82
C GLU A 199 4.43 -20.62 0.35
N HIS A 200 4.93 -20.40 1.57
CA HIS A 200 4.08 -20.17 2.73
C HIS A 200 3.33 -18.83 2.66
N GLU A 201 3.95 -17.77 2.15
CA GLU A 201 3.32 -16.47 1.92
C GLU A 201 2.20 -16.55 0.88
N GLU A 202 2.41 -17.26 -0.22
CA GLU A 202 1.39 -17.49 -1.24
C GLU A 202 0.20 -18.29 -0.69
N ARG A 203 0.47 -19.35 0.06
CA ARG A 203 -0.57 -20.15 0.73
C ARG A 203 -1.35 -19.31 1.74
N LEU A 204 -0.67 -18.48 2.51
CA LEU A 204 -1.30 -17.57 3.47
C LEU A 204 -2.21 -16.56 2.75
N ARG A 205 -1.72 -15.94 1.67
CA ARG A 205 -2.49 -14.98 0.88
C ARG A 205 -3.75 -15.61 0.28
N SER A 206 -3.63 -16.81 -0.29
CA SER A 206 -4.78 -17.56 -0.82
C SER A 206 -5.80 -17.90 0.26
N ALA A 207 -5.36 -18.39 1.42
CA ALA A 207 -6.24 -18.69 2.55
C ALA A 207 -6.98 -17.43 3.06
N ARG A 208 -6.28 -16.28 3.15
CA ARG A 208 -6.87 -14.99 3.54
C ARG A 208 -7.91 -14.51 2.55
N SER A 209 -7.64 -14.62 1.25
CA SER A 209 -8.60 -14.27 0.20
C SER A 209 -9.87 -15.13 0.29
N SER A 210 -9.72 -16.44 0.44
CA SER A 210 -10.86 -17.36 0.62
C SER A 210 -11.67 -17.04 1.87
N GLN A 211 -11.00 -16.72 2.99
CA GLN A 211 -11.66 -16.29 4.22
C GLN A 211 -12.47 -15.00 4.01
N ALA A 212 -11.90 -14.00 3.34
CA ALA A 212 -12.56 -12.73 3.07
C ALA A 212 -13.81 -12.91 2.19
N LEU A 213 -13.72 -13.73 1.15
CA LEU A 213 -14.87 -14.08 0.30
C LEU A 213 -15.98 -14.78 1.08
N ALA A 214 -15.63 -15.75 1.93
CA ALA A 214 -16.60 -16.45 2.77
C ALA A 214 -17.29 -15.49 3.76
N LEU A 215 -16.55 -14.58 4.39
CA LEU A 215 -17.11 -13.56 5.29
C LEU A 215 -18.03 -12.58 4.54
N LYS A 216 -17.66 -12.17 3.31
CA LYS A 216 -18.50 -11.32 2.46
C LYS A 216 -19.82 -12.02 2.13
N ALA A 217 -19.76 -13.30 1.74
CA ALA A 217 -20.97 -14.10 1.48
C ALA A 217 -21.85 -14.23 2.72
N LEU A 218 -21.27 -14.49 3.89
CA LEU A 218 -22.01 -14.58 5.16
C LEU A 218 -22.70 -13.26 5.52
N ARG A 219 -22.02 -12.12 5.31
CA ARG A 219 -22.62 -10.79 5.50
C ARG A 219 -23.79 -10.56 4.55
N ALA A 220 -23.64 -10.89 3.27
CA ALA A 220 -24.72 -10.76 2.29
C ALA A 220 -25.93 -11.63 2.65
N LEU A 221 -25.70 -12.87 3.09
CA LEU A 221 -26.78 -13.75 3.58
C LEU A 221 -27.48 -13.16 4.81
N ARG A 222 -26.73 -12.64 5.78
CA ARG A 222 -27.32 -11.99 6.95
C ARG A 222 -28.10 -10.73 6.62
N GLU A 223 -27.60 -9.93 5.67
CA GLU A 223 -28.30 -8.75 5.20
C GLU A 223 -29.63 -9.14 4.54
N GLN A 224 -29.64 -10.17 3.69
CA GLN A 224 -30.87 -10.73 3.11
C GLN A 224 -31.86 -11.26 4.17
N GLU A 225 -31.36 -11.87 5.25
CA GLU A 225 -32.20 -12.35 6.35
C GLU A 225 -32.72 -11.23 7.27
N THR A 226 -31.97 -10.14 7.41
CA THR A 226 -32.30 -9.04 8.33
C THR A 226 -33.09 -7.92 7.65
N TYR A 227 -32.94 -7.77 6.32
CA TYR A 227 -33.63 -6.75 5.55
C TYR A 227 -35.14 -7.01 5.58
N HIS A 228 -35.88 -6.00 6.04
CA HIS A 228 -37.33 -6.01 6.01
C HIS A 228 -37.80 -5.53 4.64
N HIS A 229 -38.36 -6.43 3.85
CA HIS A 229 -38.98 -6.09 2.58
C HIS A 229 -40.35 -5.43 2.82
N PRO A 230 -40.58 -4.23 2.26
CA PRO A 230 -41.90 -3.61 2.28
C PRO A 230 -42.86 -4.36 1.34
N ALA A 231 -44.17 -4.27 1.62
CA ALA A 231 -45.20 -4.86 0.76
C ALA A 231 -45.34 -4.06 -0.56
N GLU A 232 -44.53 -4.38 -1.56
CA GLU A 232 -44.63 -3.77 -2.90
C GLU A 232 -45.67 -4.47 -3.79
N ILE A 233 -45.89 -5.77 -3.59
CA ILE A 233 -46.84 -6.59 -4.34
C ILE A 233 -47.67 -7.42 -3.34
N GLY A 234 -48.94 -7.05 -3.15
CA GLY A 234 -49.84 -7.71 -2.20
C GLY A 234 -49.63 -7.25 -0.75
N ASP A 235 -49.75 -8.17 0.21
CA ASP A 235 -49.67 -7.95 1.66
C ASP A 235 -48.50 -8.73 2.31
N TYR A 236 -47.51 -9.17 1.52
CA TYR A 236 -46.31 -9.82 2.04
C TYR A 236 -45.28 -8.78 2.46
N GLU A 237 -44.98 -8.74 3.76
CA GLU A 237 -43.96 -7.86 4.35
C GLU A 237 -43.10 -8.62 5.35
N GLY A 238 -41.89 -8.10 5.60
CA GLY A 238 -40.96 -8.64 6.58
C GLY A 238 -39.72 -9.26 5.93
N THR A 239 -39.02 -10.12 6.67
CA THR A 239 -37.80 -10.75 6.19
C THR A 239 -38.11 -11.82 5.13
N LEU A 240 -37.17 -12.08 4.21
CA LEU A 240 -37.35 -13.12 3.19
C LEU A 240 -37.68 -14.48 3.80
N ALA A 241 -37.10 -14.81 4.96
CA ALA A 241 -37.41 -16.05 5.67
C ALA A 241 -38.88 -16.13 6.10
N ARG A 242 -39.46 -15.03 6.60
CA ARG A 242 -40.87 -14.97 7.01
C ARG A 242 -41.81 -15.03 5.80
N ILE A 243 -41.46 -14.32 4.73
CA ILE A 243 -42.21 -14.33 3.48
C ILE A 243 -42.18 -15.75 2.86
N ALA A 244 -41.02 -16.40 2.80
CA ALA A 244 -40.86 -17.75 2.28
C ALA A 244 -41.64 -18.79 3.11
N GLN A 245 -41.64 -18.69 4.45
CA GLN A 245 -42.46 -19.55 5.31
C GLN A 245 -43.96 -19.38 5.04
N ARG A 246 -44.42 -18.14 4.85
CA ARG A 246 -45.82 -17.86 4.52
C ARG A 246 -46.19 -18.40 3.14
N LEU A 247 -45.35 -18.18 2.12
CA LEU A 247 -45.53 -18.73 0.78
C LEU A 247 -45.61 -20.25 0.78
N ALA A 248 -44.74 -20.93 1.54
CA ALA A 248 -44.78 -22.38 1.69
C ALA A 248 -46.08 -22.86 2.36
N GLY A 249 -46.59 -22.13 3.36
CA GLY A 249 -47.87 -22.43 4.00
C GLY A 249 -49.09 -22.22 3.08
N GLU A 250 -49.01 -21.23 2.18
CA GLU A 250 -50.08 -20.90 1.24
C GLU A 250 -49.96 -21.63 -0.12
N HIS A 251 -48.90 -22.41 -0.33
CA HIS A 251 -48.65 -23.20 -1.53
C HIS A 251 -49.84 -24.11 -1.95
N PRO A 252 -50.58 -24.79 -1.04
CA PRO A 252 -51.75 -25.58 -1.44
C PRO A 252 -52.87 -24.76 -2.09
N ARG A 253 -52.94 -23.45 -1.80
CA ARG A 253 -53.98 -22.54 -2.30
C ARG A 253 -53.58 -21.85 -3.60
N PHE A 254 -52.29 -21.54 -3.76
CA PHE A 254 -51.78 -20.77 -4.90
C PHE A 254 -50.87 -21.56 -5.85
N GLY A 255 -50.61 -22.84 -5.61
CA GLY A 255 -49.73 -23.69 -6.44
C GLY A 255 -50.21 -23.92 -7.88
N TRP A 256 -51.41 -23.44 -8.24
CA TRP A 256 -51.87 -23.39 -9.64
C TRP A 256 -51.17 -22.27 -10.44
N ILE A 257 -50.63 -21.27 -9.76
CA ILE A 257 -49.77 -20.24 -10.36
C ILE A 257 -48.41 -20.90 -10.55
N GLY A 258 -48.13 -21.36 -11.77
CA GLY A 258 -46.87 -22.02 -12.11
C GLY A 258 -45.65 -21.13 -11.96
N VAL A 259 -44.49 -21.64 -12.37
CA VAL A 259 -43.22 -20.88 -12.31
C VAL A 259 -43.32 -19.65 -13.22
N VAL A 260 -43.27 -18.46 -12.63
CA VAL A 260 -43.11 -17.22 -13.38
C VAL A 260 -41.70 -17.24 -13.98
N PRO A 261 -41.54 -17.21 -15.32
CA PRO A 261 -40.21 -17.23 -15.95
C PRO A 261 -39.38 -16.05 -15.46
N ALA A 262 -38.20 -16.34 -14.88
CA ALA A 262 -37.34 -15.34 -14.25
C ALA A 262 -36.45 -14.55 -15.23
N ASP A 263 -36.42 -14.93 -16.50
CA ASP A 263 -35.67 -14.19 -17.52
C ASP A 263 -36.63 -13.81 -18.65
N ALA A 264 -36.48 -12.58 -19.13
CA ALA A 264 -37.33 -11.84 -20.05
C ALA A 264 -38.27 -12.69 -20.94
N PRO A 265 -39.55 -12.29 -21.11
CA PRO A 265 -40.47 -13.03 -21.96
C PRO A 265 -39.84 -13.24 -23.35
N THR A 266 -39.80 -14.47 -23.82
CA THR A 266 -39.37 -14.78 -25.18
C THR A 266 -40.31 -14.04 -26.15
N LEU A 267 -39.79 -12.97 -26.76
CA LEU A 267 -40.50 -12.16 -27.74
C LEU A 267 -40.52 -12.91 -29.07
N ASP A 268 -41.34 -13.96 -29.18
CA ASP A 268 -41.68 -14.54 -30.47
C ASP A 268 -42.83 -13.77 -31.13
N ALA A 269 -43.01 -13.97 -32.43
CA ALA A 269 -44.04 -13.27 -33.21
C ALA A 269 -45.47 -13.56 -32.72
N GLU A 270 -45.73 -14.74 -32.16
CA GLU A 270 -47.02 -15.16 -31.61
C GLU A 270 -47.28 -14.49 -30.25
N VAL A 271 -46.28 -14.43 -29.37
CA VAL A 271 -46.31 -13.73 -28.08
C VAL A 271 -46.52 -12.23 -28.30
N LEU A 272 -45.80 -11.63 -29.26
CA LEU A 272 -45.97 -10.22 -29.64
C LEU A 272 -47.36 -9.94 -30.20
N THR A 273 -47.89 -10.81 -31.05
CA THR A 273 -49.24 -10.65 -31.63
C THR A 273 -50.33 -10.77 -30.56
N ARG A 274 -50.13 -11.67 -29.60
CA ARG A 274 -51.03 -11.88 -28.47
C ARG A 274 -50.96 -10.74 -27.44
N GLN A 275 -49.76 -10.25 -27.12
CA GLN A 275 -49.59 -9.05 -26.30
C GLN A 275 -50.17 -7.81 -26.98
N ARG A 276 -49.97 -7.65 -28.29
CA ARG A 276 -50.58 -6.55 -29.07
C ARG A 276 -52.11 -6.63 -29.03
N ARG A 277 -52.70 -7.81 -29.23
CA ARG A 277 -54.15 -8.01 -29.09
C ARG A 277 -54.64 -7.69 -27.67
N ALA A 278 -53.91 -8.10 -26.64
CA ALA A 278 -54.23 -7.80 -25.25
C ALA A 278 -54.09 -6.30 -24.95
N ALA A 279 -53.02 -5.65 -25.41
CA ALA A 279 -52.77 -4.20 -25.28
C ALA A 279 -53.83 -3.36 -25.99
N LEU A 280 -54.33 -3.81 -27.14
CA LEU A 280 -55.44 -3.19 -27.86
C LEU A 280 -56.80 -3.37 -27.15
N ALA A 281 -56.91 -4.33 -26.23
CA ALA A 281 -58.11 -4.61 -25.44
C ALA A 281 -58.14 -3.87 -24.08
N PHE A 282 -57.14 -3.05 -23.76
CA PHE A 282 -57.01 -2.41 -22.45
C PHE A 282 -57.79 -1.08 -22.34
N THR A 283 -58.32 -0.84 -21.13
CA THR A 283 -59.13 0.33 -20.73
C THR A 283 -58.37 1.66 -20.77
N ASP A 284 -59.09 2.79 -20.74
CA ASP A 284 -58.54 4.15 -20.87
C ASP A 284 -57.43 4.49 -19.86
N ARG A 285 -57.46 3.88 -18.67
CA ARG A 285 -56.40 4.02 -17.64
C ARG A 285 -55.05 3.47 -18.09
N HIS A 286 -55.03 2.40 -18.88
CA HIS A 286 -53.80 1.79 -19.38
C HIS A 286 -53.23 2.55 -20.58
N ARG A 287 -54.10 3.15 -21.41
CA ARG A 287 -53.69 4.12 -22.44
C ARG A 287 -52.98 5.33 -21.83
N ALA A 288 -53.45 5.83 -20.68
CA ALA A 288 -52.82 6.94 -19.97
C ALA A 288 -51.43 6.57 -19.41
N LEU A 289 -51.24 5.34 -18.91
CA LEU A 289 -49.93 4.88 -18.39
C LEU A 289 -48.92 4.61 -19.52
N ALA A 290 -49.36 4.15 -20.69
CA ALA A 290 -48.50 3.98 -21.86
C ALA A 290 -48.09 5.33 -22.47
N ALA A 291 -48.96 6.34 -22.37
CA ALA A 291 -48.67 7.69 -22.85
C ALA A 291 -47.53 8.38 -22.06
N SER A 292 -47.39 8.09 -20.76
CA SER A 292 -46.28 8.64 -19.96
C SER A 292 -44.91 8.01 -20.30
N VAL A 293 -44.88 6.74 -20.71
CA VAL A 293 -43.67 6.07 -21.20
C VAL A 293 -43.34 6.45 -22.65
N SER A 294 -44.37 6.69 -23.47
CA SER A 294 -44.21 7.07 -24.88
C SER A 294 -43.62 8.47 -25.08
N ALA A 295 -43.69 9.33 -24.06
CA ALA A 295 -43.06 10.65 -24.09
C ALA A 295 -41.51 10.59 -24.04
N ALA A 296 -40.94 9.48 -23.59
CA ALA A 296 -39.49 9.25 -23.48
C ALA A 296 -38.91 8.37 -24.61
N LEU A 297 -39.77 7.83 -25.49
CA LEU A 297 -39.32 7.01 -26.62
C LEU A 297 -39.05 7.91 -27.84
N PRO A 298 -37.92 7.69 -28.56
CA PRO A 298 -37.61 8.47 -29.75
C PRO A 298 -38.72 8.32 -30.80
N ALA A 299 -39.03 9.42 -31.48
CA ALA A 299 -40.02 9.40 -32.56
C ALA A 299 -39.59 8.40 -33.65
N PRO A 300 -40.51 7.79 -34.41
CA PRO A 300 -40.17 6.77 -35.41
C PRO A 300 -39.12 7.22 -36.45
N GLY A 301 -39.02 8.51 -36.74
CA GLY A 301 -38.00 9.09 -37.63
C GLY A 301 -36.64 9.37 -36.97
N GLN A 302 -36.53 9.21 -35.65
CA GLN A 302 -35.28 9.26 -34.89
C GLN A 302 -34.66 7.86 -34.70
N LEU A 303 -35.40 6.80 -35.03
CA LEU A 303 -34.86 5.45 -35.06
C LEU A 303 -33.95 5.29 -36.29
N PRO A 304 -32.74 4.72 -36.13
CA PRO A 304 -31.86 4.48 -37.25
C PRO A 304 -32.54 3.55 -38.26
N THR A 305 -32.29 3.78 -39.54
CA THR A 305 -32.74 2.87 -40.59
C THR A 305 -32.06 1.51 -40.41
N ALA A 306 -32.70 0.42 -40.86
CA ALA A 306 -32.13 -0.93 -40.76
C ALA A 306 -30.64 -1.04 -41.20
N PRO A 307 -30.20 -0.43 -42.32
CA PRO A 307 -28.78 -0.44 -42.68
C PRO A 307 -27.90 0.39 -41.73
N ALA A 308 -28.35 1.56 -41.27
CA ALA A 308 -27.60 2.38 -40.31
C ALA A 308 -27.47 1.70 -38.94
N PHE A 309 -28.51 0.96 -38.51
CA PHE A 309 -28.46 0.16 -37.30
C PHE A 309 -27.49 -1.01 -37.43
N ALA A 310 -27.51 -1.71 -38.57
CA ALA A 310 -26.58 -2.81 -38.83
C ALA A 310 -25.11 -2.34 -38.82
N GLU A 311 -24.84 -1.18 -39.43
CA GLU A 311 -23.52 -0.55 -39.41
C GLU A 311 -23.08 -0.14 -38.00
N ALA A 312 -23.97 0.46 -37.21
CA ALA A 312 -23.69 0.81 -35.81
C ALA A 312 -23.39 -0.44 -34.96
N VAL A 313 -24.16 -1.52 -35.15
CA VAL A 313 -23.94 -2.79 -34.45
C VAL A 313 -22.60 -3.42 -34.83
N GLU A 314 -22.23 -3.43 -36.11
CA GLU A 314 -20.92 -3.94 -36.52
C GLU A 314 -19.77 -3.04 -36.03
N THR A 315 -19.96 -1.73 -35.97
CA THR A 315 -18.98 -0.80 -35.38
C THR A 315 -18.78 -1.06 -33.88
N ILE A 316 -19.85 -1.34 -33.14
CA ILE A 316 -19.76 -1.69 -31.71
C ILE A 316 -19.07 -3.05 -31.54
N LYS A 317 -19.47 -4.07 -32.31
CA LYS A 317 -18.85 -5.40 -32.24
C LYS A 317 -17.37 -5.39 -32.54
N THR A 318 -16.95 -4.63 -33.56
CA THR A 318 -15.53 -4.50 -33.93
C THR A 318 -14.75 -3.81 -32.81
N ALA A 319 -15.28 -2.72 -32.24
CA ALA A 319 -14.67 -2.05 -31.09
C ALA A 319 -14.59 -2.96 -29.84
N GLU A 320 -15.62 -3.75 -29.56
CA GLU A 320 -15.63 -4.74 -28.47
C GLU A 320 -14.62 -5.88 -28.72
N ALA A 321 -14.50 -6.34 -29.96
CA ALA A 321 -13.52 -7.37 -30.34
C ALA A 321 -12.07 -6.85 -30.22
N ASP A 322 -11.81 -5.61 -30.65
CA ASP A 322 -10.51 -4.95 -30.51
C ASP A 322 -10.15 -4.76 -29.03
N LEU A 323 -11.12 -4.33 -28.20
CA LEU A 323 -10.94 -4.22 -26.75
C LEU A 323 -10.67 -5.60 -26.11
N ALA A 324 -11.38 -6.64 -26.53
CA ALA A 324 -11.18 -8.00 -26.05
C ALA A 324 -9.79 -8.56 -26.43
N ALA A 325 -9.32 -8.29 -27.65
CA ALA A 325 -7.98 -8.65 -28.11
C ALA A 325 -6.89 -7.91 -27.30
N LEU A 326 -7.09 -6.62 -27.03
CA LEU A 326 -6.21 -5.81 -26.20
C LEU A 326 -6.13 -6.33 -24.75
N ARG A 327 -7.25 -6.80 -24.18
CA ARG A 327 -7.32 -7.40 -22.84
C ARG A 327 -6.51 -8.69 -22.69
N GLN A 328 -6.35 -9.47 -23.75
CA GLN A 328 -5.57 -10.72 -23.72
C GLN A 328 -4.07 -10.50 -23.53
N ASN A 329 -3.54 -9.30 -23.84
CA ASN A 329 -2.12 -8.97 -23.70
C ASN A 329 -1.67 -8.66 -22.26
N GLY A 330 -2.53 -8.81 -21.24
CA GLY A 330 -2.20 -8.71 -19.80
C GLY A 330 -1.83 -7.30 -19.29
N PHE A 331 -1.41 -6.39 -20.18
CA PHE A 331 -1.09 -5.00 -19.88
C PHE A 331 -2.36 -4.17 -19.60
N VAL A 332 -3.46 -4.49 -20.29
CA VAL A 332 -4.73 -3.75 -20.23
C VAL A 332 -5.52 -4.04 -18.95
N SER A 333 -5.41 -5.23 -18.36
CA SER A 333 -6.07 -5.55 -17.08
C SER A 333 -5.63 -4.63 -15.94
N ARG A 334 -4.34 -4.23 -15.89
CA ARG A 334 -3.85 -3.29 -14.86
C ARG A 334 -4.35 -1.85 -15.10
N LEU A 335 -4.59 -1.48 -16.35
CA LEU A 335 -5.12 -0.17 -16.71
C LEU A 335 -6.62 -0.10 -16.46
N ASP A 336 -7.37 -1.17 -16.75
CA ASP A 336 -8.81 -1.26 -16.44
C ASP A 336 -9.07 -1.11 -14.93
N ASP A 337 -8.29 -1.78 -14.08
CA ASP A 337 -8.40 -1.64 -12.62
C ASP A 337 -8.07 -0.20 -12.17
N ALA A 338 -7.02 0.40 -12.75
CA ALA A 338 -6.60 1.75 -12.43
C ALA A 338 -7.64 2.80 -12.86
N VAL A 339 -8.25 2.65 -14.05
CA VAL A 339 -9.28 3.57 -14.57
C VAL A 339 -10.61 3.38 -13.85
N SER A 340 -10.98 2.14 -13.51
CA SER A 340 -12.20 1.83 -12.75
C SER A 340 -12.14 2.32 -11.31
N ALA A 341 -10.93 2.50 -10.75
CA ALA A 341 -10.73 3.08 -9.42
C ALA A 341 -10.81 4.63 -9.41
N LEU A 342 -10.84 5.28 -10.58
CA LEU A 342 -10.98 6.73 -10.68
C LEU A 342 -12.42 7.19 -10.46
N THR A 343 -12.57 8.36 -9.85
CA THR A 343 -13.88 9.02 -9.76
C THR A 343 -14.37 9.49 -11.14
N PRO A 344 -15.68 9.71 -11.35
CA PRO A 344 -16.21 10.18 -12.63
C PRO A 344 -15.54 11.46 -13.14
N ALA A 345 -15.25 12.41 -12.23
CA ALA A 345 -14.55 13.65 -12.59
C ALA A 345 -13.10 13.41 -13.06
N GLN A 346 -12.41 12.41 -12.49
CA GLN A 346 -11.06 12.03 -12.90
C GLN A 346 -11.07 11.24 -14.22
N GLN A 347 -12.13 10.47 -14.48
CA GLN A 347 -12.32 9.79 -15.76
C GLN A 347 -12.57 10.82 -16.89
N ASP A 348 -13.39 11.84 -16.65
CA ASP A 348 -13.61 12.92 -17.63
C ASP A 348 -12.32 13.70 -17.92
N GLN A 349 -11.51 13.97 -16.89
CA GLN A 349 -10.19 14.58 -17.08
C GLN A 349 -9.25 13.70 -17.88
N LEU A 350 -9.25 12.39 -17.64
CA LEU A 350 -8.43 11.43 -18.38
C LEU A 350 -8.84 11.34 -19.84
N VAL A 351 -10.15 11.28 -20.12
CA VAL A 351 -10.70 11.28 -21.49
C VAL A 351 -10.29 12.57 -22.21
N THR A 352 -10.46 13.73 -21.56
CA THR A 352 -10.07 15.02 -22.14
C THR A 352 -8.56 15.08 -22.44
N ALA A 353 -7.73 14.54 -21.54
CA ALA A 353 -6.28 14.50 -21.73
C ALA A 353 -5.86 13.54 -22.85
N LEU A 354 -6.53 12.38 -22.98
CA LEU A 354 -6.29 11.41 -24.04
C LEU A 354 -6.73 11.95 -25.41
N ASP A 355 -7.89 12.61 -25.48
CA ASP A 355 -8.36 13.27 -26.69
C ASP A 355 -7.38 14.37 -27.13
N HIS A 356 -6.89 15.17 -26.18
CA HIS A 356 -5.86 16.16 -26.45
C HIS A 356 -4.57 15.52 -26.95
N PHE A 357 -4.11 14.44 -26.31
CA PHE A 357 -2.92 13.70 -26.73
C PHE A 357 -3.07 13.13 -28.14
N ILE A 358 -4.20 12.49 -28.45
CA ILE A 358 -4.49 11.92 -29.78
C ILE A 358 -4.55 13.03 -30.83
N ALA A 359 -5.20 14.15 -30.53
CA ALA A 359 -5.25 15.31 -31.41
C ALA A 359 -3.84 15.87 -31.68
N THR A 360 -3.02 15.98 -30.64
CA THR A 360 -1.64 16.46 -30.75
C THR A 360 -0.77 15.48 -31.54
N ALA A 361 -0.93 14.18 -31.31
CA ALA A 361 -0.24 13.13 -32.05
C ALA A 361 -0.60 13.18 -33.54
N ARG A 362 -1.90 13.31 -33.88
CA ARG A 362 -2.36 13.47 -35.27
C ARG A 362 -1.79 14.74 -35.92
N ALA A 363 -1.75 15.85 -35.19
CA ALA A 363 -1.16 17.10 -35.67
C ALA A 363 0.36 16.99 -35.90
N ALA A 364 1.07 16.23 -35.06
CA ALA A 364 2.48 15.92 -35.26
C ALA A 364 2.70 15.04 -36.49
N THR A 365 1.82 14.06 -36.74
CA THR A 365 1.88 13.21 -37.93
C THR A 365 1.59 13.99 -39.22
N SER A 366 0.79 15.07 -39.16
CA SER A 366 0.50 15.94 -40.30
C SER A 366 1.50 17.08 -40.54
N MET A 367 2.60 17.13 -39.78
CA MET A 367 3.64 18.15 -39.99
C MET A 367 4.34 18.02 -41.38
N PRO A 368 4.81 19.14 -41.96
CA PRO A 368 5.56 19.13 -43.21
C PRO A 368 6.79 18.22 -43.15
N THR A 369 7.13 17.57 -44.27
CA THR A 369 8.23 16.58 -44.36
C THR A 369 9.60 17.11 -43.94
N ALA A 370 9.83 18.43 -44.04
CA ALA A 370 11.05 19.08 -43.56
C ALA A 370 11.29 18.91 -42.04
N TRP A 371 10.24 18.59 -41.27
CA TRP A 371 10.30 18.37 -39.82
C TRP A 371 10.15 16.90 -39.43
N ALA A 372 10.04 15.98 -40.39
CA ALA A 372 9.78 14.57 -40.12
C ALA A 372 10.92 13.92 -39.32
N GLU A 373 12.18 14.19 -39.70
CA GLU A 373 13.35 13.66 -38.98
C GLU A 373 13.40 14.16 -37.53
N LEU A 374 13.18 15.46 -37.32
CA LEU A 374 13.17 16.06 -35.98
C LEU A 374 12.02 15.51 -35.12
N ARG A 375 10.84 15.31 -35.72
CA ARG A 375 9.68 14.71 -35.05
C ARG A 375 10.01 13.29 -34.59
N ASP A 376 10.60 12.49 -35.46
CA ASP A 376 10.91 11.09 -35.16
C ASP A 376 12.01 10.99 -34.08
N GLU A 377 13.01 11.88 -34.11
CA GLU A 377 14.01 12.03 -33.04
C GLU A 377 13.39 12.39 -31.69
N ILE A 378 12.45 13.35 -31.66
CA ILE A 378 11.77 13.78 -30.42
C ILE A 378 10.87 12.67 -29.88
N LEU A 379 10.10 11.99 -30.75
CA LEU A 379 9.23 10.88 -30.35
C LEU A 379 10.02 9.65 -29.86
N ALA A 380 11.27 9.48 -30.34
CA ALA A 380 12.20 8.44 -29.87
C ALA A 380 12.93 8.82 -28.57
N GLY A 381 12.68 10.00 -27.99
CA GLY A 381 13.34 10.48 -26.77
C GLY A 381 14.78 10.95 -26.99
N GLN A 382 15.16 11.27 -28.23
CA GLN A 382 16.49 11.77 -28.62
C GLN A 382 16.48 13.30 -28.80
N ASP A 383 15.77 14.00 -27.94
CA ASP A 383 15.46 15.43 -28.11
C ASP A 383 16.56 16.39 -27.62
N LEU A 384 17.64 15.89 -27.01
CA LEU A 384 18.77 16.70 -26.54
C LEU A 384 19.38 17.56 -27.66
N GLY A 385 19.57 17.00 -28.86
CA GLY A 385 20.12 17.73 -30.02
C GLY A 385 19.17 18.83 -30.51
N ALA A 386 17.87 18.55 -30.52
CA ALA A 386 16.82 19.49 -30.88
C ALA A 386 16.74 20.65 -29.88
N ARG A 387 16.74 20.35 -28.58
CA ARG A 387 16.72 21.34 -27.49
C ARG A 387 17.95 22.24 -27.53
N SER A 388 19.15 21.66 -27.68
CA SER A 388 20.39 22.43 -27.81
C SER A 388 20.41 23.31 -29.05
N ARG A 389 19.83 22.85 -30.18
CA ARG A 389 19.69 23.67 -31.39
C ARG A 389 18.71 24.82 -31.17
N HIS A 390 17.56 24.55 -30.55
CA HIS A 390 16.58 25.57 -30.20
C HIS A 390 17.18 26.63 -29.28
N GLU A 391 17.83 26.24 -28.18
CA GLU A 391 18.49 27.15 -27.25
C GLU A 391 19.54 28.03 -27.93
N ARG A 392 20.39 27.46 -28.80
CA ARG A 392 21.39 28.23 -29.55
C ARG A 392 20.75 29.22 -30.52
N THR A 393 19.72 28.80 -31.25
CA THR A 393 19.02 29.68 -32.19
C THR A 393 18.30 30.80 -31.46
N THR A 394 17.62 30.50 -30.34
CA THR A 394 16.96 31.49 -29.51
C THR A 394 17.98 32.47 -28.93
N ALA A 395 19.08 32.00 -28.36
CA ALA A 395 20.15 32.86 -27.85
C ALA A 395 20.76 33.75 -28.95
N ALA A 396 20.95 33.23 -30.15
CA ALA A 396 21.44 34.00 -31.30
C ALA A 396 20.42 35.07 -31.73
N LEU A 397 19.13 34.74 -31.78
CA LEU A 397 18.06 35.69 -32.08
C LEU A 397 18.00 36.81 -31.03
N THR A 398 18.03 36.46 -29.74
CA THR A 398 18.05 37.45 -28.66
C THR A 398 19.27 38.37 -28.76
N ALA A 399 20.44 37.82 -29.07
CA ALA A 399 21.67 38.61 -29.25
C ALA A 399 21.57 39.54 -30.48
N ILE A 400 20.94 39.10 -31.56
CA ILE A 400 20.68 39.94 -32.75
C ILE A 400 19.72 41.07 -32.38
N GLU A 401 18.61 40.78 -31.69
CA GLU A 401 17.65 41.81 -31.27
C GLU A 401 18.25 42.82 -30.28
N GLU A 402 19.15 42.38 -29.40
CA GLU A 402 19.90 43.25 -28.49
C GLU A 402 20.91 44.12 -29.24
N ALA A 403 21.63 43.56 -30.21
CA ALA A 403 22.53 44.31 -31.07
C ALA A 403 21.78 45.33 -31.92
N GLU A 404 20.61 44.96 -32.47
CA GLU A 404 19.73 45.87 -33.22
C GLU A 404 19.23 47.02 -32.33
N ARG A 405 18.81 46.72 -31.09
CA ARG A 405 18.45 47.75 -30.09
C ARG A 405 19.62 48.67 -29.74
N ALA A 406 20.84 48.15 -29.62
CA ALA A 406 22.03 48.92 -29.27
C ALA A 406 22.53 49.80 -30.43
N LEU A 407 22.38 49.34 -31.68
CA LEU A 407 22.75 50.08 -32.88
C LEU A 407 21.80 51.26 -33.17
N GLY A 408 20.60 51.30 -32.56
CA GLY A 408 19.64 52.40 -32.70
C GLY A 408 19.23 52.64 -34.16
N SER A 409 18.82 53.87 -34.49
CA SER A 409 18.46 54.28 -35.86
C SER A 409 19.66 54.74 -36.70
N THR A 410 20.89 54.46 -36.26
CA THR A 410 22.11 54.90 -36.93
C THR A 410 22.39 54.03 -38.14
N LEU A 411 21.89 54.48 -39.29
CA LEU A 411 22.09 53.85 -40.59
C LEU A 411 23.50 54.16 -41.11
N VAL A 412 24.41 53.20 -41.03
CA VAL A 412 25.70 53.27 -41.71
C VAL A 412 25.48 52.91 -43.17
N THR A 413 25.41 53.93 -44.03
CA THR A 413 25.28 53.76 -45.48
C THR A 413 26.67 53.67 -46.14
N GLY A 414 26.78 52.93 -47.24
CA GLY A 414 28.04 52.75 -47.98
C GLY A 414 28.78 51.42 -47.73
N LEU A 415 28.38 50.63 -46.73
CA LEU A 415 28.90 49.26 -46.52
C LEU A 415 28.29 48.23 -47.49
N GLU A 416 27.21 48.59 -48.19
CA GLU A 416 26.51 47.75 -49.18
C GLU A 416 27.37 47.43 -50.41
N ALA A 417 28.45 48.18 -50.61
CA ALA A 417 29.43 47.95 -51.69
C ALA A 417 30.41 46.79 -51.37
N TYR A 418 30.39 46.24 -50.16
CA TYR A 418 31.31 45.19 -49.70
C TYR A 418 30.54 43.95 -49.24
N ASP A 419 31.11 42.77 -49.42
CA ASP A 419 30.57 41.53 -48.85
C ASP A 419 30.75 41.52 -47.32
N VAL A 420 29.85 40.82 -46.62
CA VAL A 420 29.77 40.82 -45.15
C VAL A 420 31.13 40.53 -44.47
N PRO A 421 31.94 39.55 -44.91
CA PRO A 421 33.24 39.28 -44.28
C PRO A 421 34.22 40.45 -44.42
N THR A 422 34.27 41.09 -45.59
CA THR A 422 35.18 42.21 -45.86
C THR A 422 34.74 43.47 -45.13
N ALA A 423 33.43 43.76 -45.12
CA ALA A 423 32.84 44.86 -44.35
C ALA A 423 33.15 44.71 -42.85
N LEU A 424 33.01 43.51 -42.30
CA LEU A 424 33.27 43.21 -40.90
C LEU A 424 34.77 43.30 -40.58
N GLY A 425 35.64 42.88 -41.49
CA GLY A 425 37.09 43.04 -41.38
C GLY A 425 37.53 44.51 -41.35
N LEU A 426 36.98 45.35 -42.22
CA LEU A 426 37.24 46.80 -42.24
C LEU A 426 36.73 47.48 -40.97
N ALA A 427 35.52 47.12 -40.53
CA ALA A 427 34.93 47.66 -39.29
C ALA A 427 35.72 47.26 -38.04
N ALA A 428 36.21 46.02 -37.97
CA ALA A 428 37.06 45.56 -36.87
C ALA A 428 38.40 46.30 -36.86
N THR A 429 39.03 46.49 -38.02
CA THR A 429 40.30 47.21 -38.13
C THR A 429 40.14 48.68 -37.73
N LEU A 430 39.04 49.32 -38.14
CA LEU A 430 38.70 50.70 -37.74
C LEU A 430 38.49 50.81 -36.23
N ARG A 431 37.71 49.89 -35.65
CA ARG A 431 37.44 49.84 -34.20
C ARG A 431 38.73 49.67 -33.41
N ASP A 432 39.58 48.72 -33.83
CA ASP A 432 40.80 48.38 -33.10
C ASP A 432 41.85 49.49 -33.23
N GLY A 433 41.94 50.16 -34.38
CA GLY A 433 42.77 51.36 -34.58
C GLY A 433 42.30 52.57 -33.76
N LEU A 434 40.98 52.81 -33.68
CA LEU A 434 40.44 53.86 -32.82
C LEU A 434 40.68 53.56 -31.33
N ALA A 435 40.58 52.29 -30.94
CA ALA A 435 40.85 51.85 -29.58
C ALA A 435 42.35 51.94 -29.20
N SER A 436 43.26 51.75 -30.15
CA SER A 436 44.71 51.95 -29.96
C SER A 436 45.15 53.42 -30.01
N GLY A 437 44.20 54.35 -30.18
CA GLY A 437 44.43 55.80 -30.15
C GLY A 437 44.87 56.40 -31.49
N GLU A 438 44.78 55.64 -32.58
CA GLU A 438 45.04 56.16 -33.92
C GLU A 438 43.95 57.17 -34.33
N ARG A 439 44.36 58.28 -34.92
CA ARG A 439 43.44 59.30 -35.42
C ARG A 439 43.21 59.08 -36.91
N LEU A 440 41.95 59.03 -37.32
CA LEU A 440 41.57 58.98 -38.72
C LEU A 440 42.12 60.20 -39.45
N ARG A 441 43.09 60.00 -40.34
CA ARG A 441 43.57 61.03 -41.26
C ARG A 441 42.69 61.02 -42.50
N GLY A 442 41.60 61.77 -42.45
CA GLY A 442 40.77 62.05 -43.63
C GLY A 442 41.09 63.42 -44.21
N SER A 443 41.44 63.47 -45.50
CA SER A 443 41.27 64.68 -46.31
C SER A 443 39.77 64.88 -46.51
N TRP A 444 39.25 66.03 -46.10
CA TRP A 444 37.89 66.43 -46.44
C TRP A 444 37.87 66.80 -47.92
N VAL A 445 37.31 65.92 -48.74
CA VAL A 445 36.69 66.26 -50.04
C VAL A 445 35.33 65.58 -50.07
#